data_AF-A0A5C6ZC24-F1
#
_entry.id   AF-A0A5C6ZC24-F1
#
_cell.length_a   1.000
_cell.length_b   1.000
_cell.length_c   1.000
_cell.angle_alpha   90.00
_cell.angle_beta   90.00
_cell.angle_gamma   90.00
#
_symmetry.space_group_name_H-M   'P 1'
#
loop_
_entity.id
_entity.type
_entity.pdbx_description
1 polymer ?
#
loop_
_entity_poly.entity_id
_entity_poly.type
_entity_poly.pdbx_seq_one_letter_code
_entity_poly.pdbx_strand_id
1 'polypeptide(L)' 'MSATHPDPVAELLRHAATTYIAPRFRRLADDDVMQKAPGEWVTTVDREVEAFLTPELRAL' A
#
# COMPACT_ATOMS: atom_id res chain seq x y z
N MET A 1 14.47 8.85 28.48
CA MET A 1 13.34 8.58 27.56
C MET A 1 13.96 8.08 26.27
N SER A 2 14.00 6.77 26.05
CA SER A 2 14.58 6.23 24.81
C SER A 2 13.66 6.67 23.68
N ALA A 3 14.17 7.46 22.73
CA ALA A 3 13.46 7.73 21.50
C ALA A 3 13.30 6.37 20.80
N THR A 4 12.11 5.80 20.84
CA THR A 4 11.77 4.58 20.13
C THR A 4 12.13 4.81 18.67
N HIS A 5 13.16 4.12 18.18
CA HIS A 5 13.43 4.13 16.74
C HIS A 5 12.12 3.74 16.06
N PRO A 6 11.62 4.54 15.09
CA PRO A 6 10.38 4.20 14.43
C PRO A 6 10.55 2.82 13.81
N ASP A 7 9.60 1.93 14.11
CA ASP A 7 9.55 0.59 13.54
C ASP A 7 9.68 0.70 12.01
N PRO A 8 10.69 0.06 11.38
CA PRO A 8 10.92 0.17 9.94
C PRO A 8 9.70 -0.27 9.12
N VAL A 9 8.92 -1.24 9.62
CA VAL A 9 7.65 -1.63 9.00
C VAL A 9 6.64 -0.48 9.06
N ALA A 10 6.56 0.22 10.19
CA ALA A 10 5.65 1.34 10.35
C ALA A 10 6.01 2.53 9.45
N GLU A 11 7.30 2.76 9.17
CA GLU A 11 7.74 3.76 8.19
C GLU A 11 7.33 3.39 6.76
N LEU A 12 7.56 2.14 6.36
CA LEU A 12 7.13 1.66 5.04
C LEU A 12 5.62 1.75 4.85
N LEU A 13 4.83 1.40 5.88
CA LEU A 13 3.38 1.53 5.85
C LEU A 13 2.93 3.00 5.78
N ARG A 14 3.56 3.90 6.53
CA ARG A 14 3.29 5.35 6.42
C ARG A 14 3.59 5.87 5.02
N HIS A 15 4.69 5.44 4.42
CA HIS A 15 5.05 5.81 3.06
C HIS A 15 4.01 5.28 2.05
N ALA A 16 3.67 3.99 2.11
CA ALA A 16 2.66 3.40 1.24
C ALA A 16 1.30 4.14 1.33
N ALA A 17 0.87 4.44 2.56
CA ALA A 17 -0.38 5.14 2.82
C ALA A 17 -0.40 6.56 2.23
N THR A 18 0.69 7.33 2.39
CA THR A 18 0.75 8.72 1.93
C THR A 18 1.00 8.85 0.43
N THR A 19 1.80 7.96 -0.15
CA THR A 19 2.21 8.02 -1.57
C THR A 19 1.19 7.38 -2.51
N TYR A 20 0.61 6.24 -2.13
CA TYR A 20 -0.23 5.45 -3.05
C TYR A 20 -1.72 5.54 -2.70
N ILE A 21 -2.06 5.41 -1.41
CA ILE A 21 -3.46 5.26 -0.94
C ILE A 21 -4.17 6.61 -0.80
N ALA A 22 -3.65 7.52 0.03
CA ALA A 22 -4.31 8.77 0.38
C ALA A 22 -4.69 9.66 -0.83
N PRO A 23 -3.86 9.78 -1.90
CA PRO A 23 -4.23 10.57 -3.07
C PRO A 23 -5.48 10.06 -3.79
N ARG A 24 -5.70 8.74 -3.78
CA ARG A 24 -6.78 8.06 -4.51
C ARG A 24 -7.94 7.65 -3.61
N PHE A 25 -7.87 7.95 -2.31
CA PHE A 25 -8.95 7.67 -1.38
C PHE A 25 -10.25 8.36 -1.83
N ARG A 26 -11.31 7.57 -2.01
CA ARG A 26 -12.62 8.01 -2.55
C ARG A 26 -12.55 8.64 -3.96
N ARG A 27 -11.50 8.34 -4.73
CA ARG A 27 -11.27 8.87 -6.08
C ARG A 27 -10.78 7.79 -7.06
N LEU A 28 -11.13 6.53 -6.83
CA LEU A 28 -10.86 5.46 -7.79
C LEU A 28 -11.77 5.62 -9.01
N ALA A 29 -11.21 5.48 -10.20
CA ALA A 29 -11.99 5.32 -11.43
C ALA A 29 -12.51 3.89 -11.56
N ASP A 30 -13.46 3.66 -12.46
CA ASP A 30 -14.00 2.31 -12.70
C ASP A 30 -12.89 1.34 -13.14
N ASP A 31 -11.95 1.81 -13.95
CA ASP A 31 -10.80 1.03 -14.42
C ASP A 31 -9.74 0.78 -13.33
N ASP A 32 -9.84 1.44 -12.17
CA ASP A 32 -8.96 1.18 -11.03
C ASP A 32 -9.42 0.00 -10.18
N VAL A 33 -10.57 -0.61 -10.47
CA VAL A 33 -11.15 -1.72 -9.70
C VAL A 33 -11.31 -2.95 -10.60
N MET A 34 -10.76 -4.09 -10.17
CA MET A 34 -10.73 -5.31 -10.97
C MET A 34 -10.97 -6.56 -10.13
N GLN A 35 -11.50 -7.63 -10.74
CA GLN A 35 -11.60 -8.94 -10.08
C GLN A 35 -10.31 -9.72 -10.28
N LYS A 36 -9.65 -10.07 -9.18
CA LYS A 36 -8.52 -11.01 -9.18
C LYS A 36 -9.01 -12.45 -9.30
N ALA A 37 -10.15 -12.75 -8.69
CA ALA A 37 -10.88 -14.01 -8.79
C ALA A 37 -12.38 -13.73 -8.65
N PRO A 38 -13.28 -14.69 -8.96
CA PRO A 38 -14.72 -14.49 -8.80
C PRO A 38 -15.07 -14.06 -7.37
N GLY A 39 -15.54 -12.81 -7.22
CA GLY A 39 -15.88 -12.20 -5.93
C GLY A 39 -14.71 -11.62 -5.12
N GLU A 40 -13.46 -11.78 -5.58
CA GLU A 40 -12.27 -11.17 -4.98
C GLU A 40 -11.90 -9.92 -5.78
N TRP A 41 -12.23 -8.76 -5.22
CA TRP A 41 -11.90 -7.47 -5.81
C TRP A 41 -10.54 -7.00 -5.34
N VAL A 42 -9.83 -6.35 -6.24
CA VAL A 42 -8.57 -5.67 -5.98
C VAL A 42 -8.58 -4.34 -6.71
N THR A 43 -7.83 -3.37 -6.20
CA THR A 43 -7.64 -2.09 -6.87
C THR A 43 -6.26 -1.99 -7.49
N THR A 44 -6.10 -1.08 -8.45
CA THR A 44 -4.78 -0.69 -8.96
C THR A 44 -3.86 -0.28 -7.81
N VAL A 45 -4.39 0.43 -6.80
CA VAL A 45 -3.64 0.89 -5.63
C VAL A 45 -3.11 -0.29 -4.80
N ASP A 46 -3.91 -1.34 -4.58
CA ASP A 46 -3.46 -2.51 -3.83
C ASP A 46 -2.27 -3.18 -4.52
N ARG A 47 -2.31 -3.29 -5.85
CA ARG A 47 -1.22 -3.86 -6.66
C ARG A 47 0.04 -2.98 -6.65
N GLU A 48 -0.12 -1.67 -6.74
CA GLU A 48 0.99 -0.71 -6.64
C GLU A 48 1.66 -0.78 -5.26
N VAL A 49 0.85 -0.84 -4.19
CA VAL A 49 1.34 -0.96 -2.81
C VAL A 49 2.05 -2.30 -2.61
N GLU A 50 1.52 -3.41 -3.12
CA GLU A 50 2.18 -4.72 -3.05
C GLU A 50 3.52 -4.71 -3.79
N ALA A 51 3.56 -4.13 -5.00
CA ALA A 51 4.78 -4.02 -5.80
C ALA A 51 5.86 -3.17 -5.10
N PHE A 52 5.46 -2.14 -4.35
CA PHE A 52 6.37 -1.33 -3.53
C PHE A 52 6.81 -2.05 -2.25
N LEU A 53 5.88 -2.55 -1.43
CA LEU A 53 6.19 -3.11 -0.12
C LEU A 53 6.92 -4.45 -0.19
N THR A 54 6.64 -5.28 -1.21
CA THR A 54 7.22 -6.63 -1.31
C THR A 54 8.76 -6.64 -1.31
N PRO A 55 9.46 -5.87 -2.18
CA PRO A 55 10.92 -5.83 -2.14
C PRO A 55 11.45 -5.18 -0.86
N GLU A 56 10.83 -4.08 -0.39
CA GLU A 56 11.28 -3.34 0.80
C GLU A 56 11.20 -4.21 2.07
N LEU A 57 10.08 -4.89 2.28
CA LEU A 57 9.89 -5.78 3.43
C LEU A 57 10.80 -7.02 3.39
N ARG A 58 11.16 -7.50 2.20
CA ARG A 58 12.13 -8.60 2.05
C ARG A 58 13.56 -8.18 2.37
N ALA A 59 13.86 -6.88 2.32
CA ALA A 59 15.16 -6.31 2.57
C ALA A 59 15.37 -5.87 4.03
N LEU A 60 14.32 -5.88 4.85
CA LEU A 60 14.38 -5.68 6.31
C LEU A 60 14.97 -6.90 7.03
#